data_AF-A0A939G7G9-F1
#
_entry.id   AF-A0A939G7G9-F1
#
_cell.length_a   1.000
_cell.length_b   1.000
_cell.length_c   1.000
_cell.angle_alpha   90.00
_cell.angle_beta   90.00
_cell.angle_gamma   90.00
#
_symmetry.space_group_name_H-M   'P 1'
#
loop_
_entity.id
_entity.type
_entity.pdbx_description
1 polymer ?
#
loop_
_entity_poly.entity_id
_entity_poly.type
_entity_poly.pdbx_seq_one_letter_code
_entity_poly.pdbx_strand_id
1 'polypeptide(L)'
;MGEAVYRLWGKVCRIHHQNSTLDWYHPDYQPYGHGGPGNLFPRQADTPNLNRYWIHARNQLRELVNDYHTQIIQFDGDWDSTWTHEVGSHMYVYLRKLNDSLLINNRTDKSRYPPPPHKTKGPWRADLFAGDFEERERITTNFEAVQPDALGKSPYPWQAWVTLDRSQWSWKPAFTFMSAQELVVDLLRTVGDGGNYLINVGPRPDGRFEPEAEKTLREAGKWVKKYASAIYGTDGGPFVQEGSFTSTKRGKTIHLFVYNPALGTITLPTETLRIKAIRNEAQQPVPFTQQGKQTVITLRTRAPFLQKLTIDVQ
;
A
#
# COMPACT_ATOMS: atom_id res chain seq x y z
N MET A 1 -0.46 16.48 16.03
CA MET A 1 -0.96 16.40 14.65
C MET A 1 -0.65 17.65 13.84
N GLY A 2 -1.06 18.84 14.30
CA GLY A 2 -0.77 20.11 13.60
C GLY A 2 0.71 20.37 13.30
N GLU A 3 1.62 20.07 14.22
CA GLU A 3 3.05 20.22 13.96
C GLU A 3 3.57 19.26 12.87
N ALA A 4 3.10 18.01 12.85
CA ALA A 4 3.48 17.04 11.83
C ALA A 4 2.95 17.45 10.46
N VAL A 5 1.68 17.88 10.39
CA VAL A 5 1.06 18.43 9.19
C VAL A 5 1.83 19.65 8.70
N TYR A 6 2.12 20.62 9.57
CA TYR A 6 2.90 21.82 9.21
C TYR A 6 4.30 21.48 8.67
N ARG A 7 5.00 20.52 9.28
CA ARG A 7 6.35 20.09 8.83
C ARG A 7 6.33 19.32 7.50
N LEU A 8 5.20 18.75 7.11
CA LEU A 8 4.99 18.06 5.83
C LEU A 8 4.36 18.99 4.78
N TRP A 9 3.61 20.00 5.21
CA TRP A 9 3.00 21.03 4.37
C TRP A 9 4.08 21.78 3.59
N GLY A 10 3.90 21.87 2.27
CA GLY A 10 4.87 22.51 1.37
C GLY A 10 6.08 21.63 0.98
N LYS A 11 6.21 20.43 1.53
CA LYS A 11 6.99 19.34 0.91
C LYS A 11 6.06 18.63 -0.09
N VAL A 12 6.62 17.91 -1.07
CA VAL A 12 5.89 17.22 -2.17
C VAL A 12 4.99 16.06 -1.66
N CYS A 13 4.66 16.02 -0.37
CA CYS A 13 3.92 14.94 0.28
C CYS A 13 2.45 15.29 0.38
N ARG A 14 1.59 14.31 0.08
CA ARG A 14 0.17 14.38 0.41
C ARG A 14 -0.06 14.07 1.88
N ILE A 15 -1.08 14.66 2.49
CA ILE A 15 -1.45 14.38 3.89
C ILE A 15 -2.43 13.21 3.92
N HIS A 16 -2.02 12.17 4.63
CA HIS A 16 -2.76 10.93 4.83
C HIS A 16 -3.00 10.74 6.34
N HIS A 17 -4.27 10.67 6.74
CA HIS A 17 -4.66 10.31 8.10
C HIS A 17 -5.20 8.88 8.15
N GLN A 18 -4.69 8.09 9.09
CA GLN A 18 -5.30 6.83 9.49
C GLN A 18 -6.37 7.11 10.55
N ASN A 19 -7.56 6.50 10.40
CA ASN A 19 -8.67 6.68 11.31
C ASN A 19 -9.26 5.33 11.75
N SER A 20 -9.43 5.13 13.05
CA SER A 20 -10.18 4.00 13.59
C SER A 20 -11.68 4.29 13.55
N THR A 21 -12.49 3.38 13.02
CA THR A 21 -13.97 3.49 13.06
C THR A 21 -14.49 3.31 14.48
N LEU A 22 -13.74 2.60 15.32
CA LEU A 22 -14.03 2.28 16.71
C LEU A 22 -13.18 3.12 17.66
N ASP A 23 -13.74 3.44 18.82
CA ASP A 23 -13.05 4.15 19.89
C ASP A 23 -13.34 3.45 21.22
N TRP A 24 -12.35 2.74 21.77
CA TRP A 24 -12.49 2.05 23.04
C TRP A 24 -12.63 2.98 24.26
N TYR A 25 -12.33 4.27 24.09
CA TYR A 25 -12.42 5.25 25.14
C TYR A 25 -13.77 5.97 25.16
N HIS A 26 -14.44 6.09 24.01
CA HIS A 26 -15.73 6.77 23.90
C HIS A 26 -16.86 5.90 24.48
N PRO A 27 -17.53 6.33 25.57
CA PRO A 27 -18.46 5.48 26.30
C PRO A 27 -19.67 5.06 25.48
N ASP A 28 -20.05 5.87 24.49
CA ASP A 28 -21.16 5.55 23.60
C ASP A 28 -20.83 4.57 22.49
N TYR A 29 -19.54 4.26 22.31
CA TYR A 29 -19.11 3.14 21.51
C TYR A 29 -19.01 1.91 22.40
N GLN A 30 -19.84 0.90 22.10
CA GLN A 30 -19.79 -0.37 22.80
C GLN A 30 -19.13 -1.41 21.89
N PRO A 31 -17.85 -1.77 22.11
CA PRO A 31 -17.22 -2.82 21.32
C PRO A 31 -17.91 -4.15 21.62
N TYR A 32 -18.35 -4.85 20.58
CA TYR A 32 -18.86 -6.21 20.74
C TYR A 32 -17.70 -7.20 20.62
N GLY A 33 -17.41 -7.94 21.70
CA GLY A 33 -16.66 -9.19 21.67
C GLY A 33 -15.12 -9.15 21.68
N HIS A 34 -14.48 -7.99 21.52
CA HIS A 34 -13.01 -7.92 21.36
C HIS A 34 -12.24 -7.21 22.50
N GLY A 35 -12.93 -6.75 23.54
CA GLY A 35 -12.32 -6.04 24.68
C GLY A 35 -11.81 -4.63 24.32
N GLY A 36 -11.13 -4.00 25.27
CA GLY A 36 -10.53 -2.67 25.14
C GLY A 36 -10.01 -2.17 26.48
N PRO A 37 -9.21 -1.09 26.52
CA PRO A 37 -8.68 -0.49 27.76
C PRO A 37 -9.77 0.10 28.68
N GLY A 38 -11.02 0.22 28.19
CA GLY A 38 -12.15 0.79 28.91
C GLY A 38 -12.31 2.30 28.66
N ASN A 39 -13.46 2.85 29.05
CA ASN A 39 -13.83 4.22 28.73
C ASN A 39 -12.97 5.25 29.48
N LEU A 40 -12.58 6.34 28.79
CA LEU A 40 -11.93 7.50 29.42
C LEU A 40 -12.83 8.74 29.43
N PHE A 41 -13.84 8.83 28.56
CA PHE A 41 -14.76 9.97 28.56
C PHE A 41 -15.92 9.76 29.55
N PRO A 42 -16.50 10.84 30.10
CA PRO A 42 -17.65 10.76 31.00
C PRO A 42 -18.86 10.05 30.37
N ARG A 43 -19.48 9.14 31.12
CA ARG A 43 -20.71 8.46 30.69
C ARG A 43 -21.92 9.39 30.82
N GLN A 44 -22.88 9.21 29.91
CA GLN A 44 -24.20 9.83 30.01
C GLN A 44 -25.21 8.80 30.53
N ALA A 45 -26.40 9.27 30.94
CA ALA A 45 -27.44 8.42 31.50
C ALA A 45 -27.92 7.32 30.53
N ASP A 46 -27.86 7.59 29.22
CA ASP A 46 -28.29 6.70 28.13
C ASP A 46 -27.10 6.01 27.43
N THR A 47 -25.91 6.01 28.03
CA THR A 47 -24.75 5.31 27.48
C THR A 47 -24.95 3.78 27.55
N PRO A 48 -24.73 3.02 26.46
CA PRO A 48 -24.14 3.44 25.19
C PRO A 48 -25.17 3.94 24.15
N ASN A 49 -24.76 4.90 23.32
CA ASN A 49 -25.60 5.51 22.27
C ASN A 49 -24.82 5.69 20.95
N LEU A 50 -24.87 4.69 20.06
CA LEU A 50 -24.12 4.71 18.80
C LEU A 50 -24.45 5.90 17.89
N ASN A 51 -25.69 6.41 17.89
CA ASN A 51 -26.03 7.59 17.10
C ASN A 51 -25.25 8.84 17.55
N ARG A 52 -25.11 9.02 18.88
CA ARG A 52 -24.27 10.08 19.44
C ARG A 52 -22.80 9.88 19.08
N TYR A 53 -22.31 8.65 19.14
CA TYR A 53 -20.95 8.33 18.70
C TYR A 53 -20.72 8.65 17.21
N TRP A 54 -21.65 8.30 16.31
CA TRP A 54 -21.49 8.61 14.88
C TRP A 54 -21.53 10.11 14.56
N ILE A 55 -22.20 10.92 15.39
CA ILE A 55 -22.08 12.38 15.32
C ILE A 55 -20.68 12.82 15.75
N HIS A 56 -20.17 12.29 16.87
CA HIS A 56 -18.82 12.56 17.36
C HIS A 56 -17.74 12.21 16.31
N ALA A 57 -17.76 10.99 15.77
CA ALA A 57 -16.81 10.53 14.77
C ALA A 57 -16.84 11.38 13.49
N ARG A 58 -18.03 11.78 13.00
CA ARG A 58 -18.16 12.67 11.84
C ARG A 58 -17.60 14.07 12.09
N ASN A 59 -17.70 14.58 13.32
CA ASN A 59 -17.14 15.87 13.68
C ASN A 59 -15.61 15.81 13.71
N GLN A 60 -15.01 14.76 14.30
CA GLN A 60 -13.56 14.55 14.26
C GLN A 60 -13.04 14.44 12.83
N LEU A 61 -13.70 13.64 11.98
CA LEU A 61 -13.30 13.51 10.58
C LEU A 61 -13.43 14.83 9.81
N ARG A 62 -14.44 15.65 10.11
CA ARG A 62 -14.58 16.99 9.53
C ARG A 62 -13.43 17.90 9.91
N GLU A 63 -13.02 17.88 11.18
CA GLU A 63 -11.84 18.63 11.65
C GLU A 63 -10.59 18.16 10.92
N LEU A 64 -10.38 16.85 10.77
CA LEU A 64 -9.27 16.29 9.99
C LEU A 64 -9.28 16.77 8.53
N VAL A 65 -10.44 16.71 7.86
CA VAL A 65 -10.55 17.10 6.45
C VAL A 65 -10.35 18.61 6.28
N ASN A 66 -11.02 19.43 7.08
CA ASN A 66 -11.05 20.88 6.89
C ASN A 66 -9.79 21.57 7.43
N ASP A 67 -9.37 21.23 8.64
CA ASP A 67 -8.36 22.00 9.37
C ASP A 67 -6.93 21.55 9.03
N TYR A 68 -6.79 20.31 8.54
CA TYR A 68 -5.50 19.72 8.15
C TYR A 68 -5.40 19.43 6.65
N HIS A 69 -6.41 19.83 5.87
CA HIS A 69 -6.55 19.61 4.42
C HIS A 69 -6.16 18.19 3.99
N THR A 70 -6.76 17.22 4.66
CA THR A 70 -6.51 15.80 4.41
C THR A 70 -6.83 15.44 2.96
N GLN A 71 -5.95 14.67 2.33
CA GLN A 71 -6.09 14.20 0.96
C GLN A 71 -6.37 12.70 0.87
N ILE A 72 -5.96 11.93 1.88
CA ILE A 72 -6.24 10.50 1.98
C ILE A 72 -6.71 10.18 3.41
N ILE A 73 -7.82 9.47 3.55
CA ILE A 73 -8.25 8.84 4.81
C ILE A 73 -8.18 7.32 4.66
N GLN A 74 -7.45 6.68 5.56
CA GLN A 74 -7.39 5.22 5.65
C GLN A 74 -8.12 4.79 6.91
N PHE A 75 -9.28 4.21 6.71
CA PHE A 75 -10.06 3.63 7.79
C PHE A 75 -9.46 2.29 8.22
N ASP A 76 -9.69 1.95 9.48
CA ASP A 76 -9.51 0.62 10.06
C ASP A 76 -10.60 0.36 11.10
N GLY A 77 -10.89 -0.91 11.41
CA GLY A 77 -11.94 -1.29 12.37
C GLY A 77 -13.26 -1.73 11.74
N ASP A 78 -13.32 -1.90 10.42
CA ASP A 78 -14.48 -2.42 9.67
C ASP A 78 -14.88 -3.85 10.03
N TRP A 79 -14.15 -4.53 10.91
CA TRP A 79 -14.50 -5.87 11.41
C TRP A 79 -15.53 -5.85 12.54
N ASP A 80 -15.67 -4.74 13.27
CA ASP A 80 -16.63 -4.64 14.37
C ASP A 80 -18.08 -4.63 13.85
N SER A 81 -19.00 -5.28 14.56
CA SER A 81 -20.39 -5.43 14.14
C SER A 81 -21.20 -4.12 14.18
N THR A 82 -20.74 -3.13 14.94
CA THR A 82 -21.37 -1.81 15.02
C THR A 82 -21.13 -0.96 13.77
N TRP A 83 -20.01 -1.19 13.07
CA TRP A 83 -19.79 -0.65 11.74
C TRP A 83 -20.63 -1.50 10.77
N THR A 84 -21.57 -0.93 10.03
CA THR A 84 -22.35 -1.64 9.01
C THR A 84 -22.06 -1.07 7.62
N HIS A 85 -22.59 -1.72 6.58
CA HIS A 85 -22.49 -1.18 5.22
C HIS A 85 -23.13 0.22 5.12
N GLU A 86 -24.30 0.41 5.75
CA GLU A 86 -25.02 1.68 5.76
C GLU A 86 -24.21 2.78 6.46
N VAL A 87 -23.61 2.48 7.62
CA VAL A 87 -22.76 3.43 8.34
C VAL A 87 -21.54 3.80 7.50
N GLY A 88 -20.84 2.81 6.94
CA GLY A 88 -19.64 3.02 6.14
C GLY A 88 -19.91 3.80 4.85
N SER A 89 -20.95 3.43 4.10
CA SER A 89 -21.37 4.12 2.89
C SER A 89 -21.83 5.57 3.16
N HIS A 90 -22.59 5.80 4.24
CA HIS A 90 -22.96 7.17 4.64
C HIS A 90 -21.75 8.00 5.06
N MET A 91 -20.77 7.39 5.72
CA MET A 91 -19.51 8.05 6.08
C MET A 91 -18.72 8.46 4.83
N TYR A 92 -18.58 7.55 3.86
CA TYR A 92 -17.94 7.83 2.58
C TYR A 92 -18.61 9.01 1.86
N VAL A 93 -19.93 8.98 1.70
CA VAL A 93 -20.69 10.08 1.06
C VAL A 93 -20.53 11.40 1.82
N TYR A 94 -20.56 11.36 3.15
CA TYR A 94 -20.34 12.54 3.98
C TYR A 94 -18.94 13.15 3.73
N LEU A 95 -17.89 12.34 3.71
CA LEU A 95 -16.53 12.82 3.48
C LEU A 95 -16.31 13.36 2.06
N ARG A 96 -16.90 12.71 1.05
CA ARG A 96 -16.87 13.18 -0.34
C ARG A 96 -17.58 14.53 -0.51
N LYS A 97 -18.63 14.80 0.28
CA LYS A 97 -19.28 16.12 0.32
C LYS A 97 -18.41 17.20 0.96
N LEU A 98 -17.55 16.84 1.92
CA LEU A 98 -16.58 17.77 2.51
C LEU A 98 -15.42 18.06 1.54
N ASN A 99 -14.93 17.04 0.86
CA ASN A 99 -13.86 17.16 -0.14
C ASN A 99 -14.01 16.08 -1.23
N ASP A 100 -14.44 16.49 -2.42
CA ASP A 100 -14.65 15.59 -3.57
C ASP A 100 -13.33 15.12 -4.22
N SER A 101 -12.17 15.57 -3.75
CA SER A 101 -10.86 15.05 -4.16
C SER A 101 -10.24 14.08 -3.15
N LEU A 102 -10.93 13.79 -2.04
CA LEU A 102 -10.45 12.90 -1.01
C LEU A 102 -10.40 11.45 -1.51
N LEU A 103 -9.29 10.76 -1.24
CA LEU A 103 -9.17 9.32 -1.44
C LEU A 103 -9.42 8.57 -0.12
N ILE A 104 -10.24 7.54 -0.17
CA ILE A 104 -10.66 6.77 0.99
C ILE A 104 -10.43 5.28 0.69
N ASN A 105 -9.76 4.55 1.59
CA ASN A 105 -9.53 3.12 1.38
C ASN A 105 -10.83 2.31 1.48
N ASN A 106 -10.81 1.08 0.97
CA ASN A 106 -11.95 0.17 0.98
C ASN A 106 -12.36 -0.36 2.38
N ARG A 107 -11.61 -0.06 3.44
CA ARG A 107 -12.02 -0.32 4.84
C ARG A 107 -13.00 0.72 5.40
N THR A 108 -13.37 1.75 4.63
CA THR A 108 -14.49 2.63 5.00
C THR A 108 -15.83 1.90 5.01
N ASP A 109 -15.93 0.76 4.33
CA ASP A 109 -17.14 -0.05 4.17
C ASP A 109 -16.79 -1.54 4.41
N LYS A 110 -17.79 -2.43 4.38
CA LYS A 110 -17.67 -3.88 4.63
C LYS A 110 -17.10 -4.68 3.46
N SER A 111 -16.21 -4.08 2.68
CA SER A 111 -15.70 -4.66 1.46
C SER A 111 -14.88 -5.94 1.66
N ARG A 112 -14.24 -6.11 2.83
CA ARG A 112 -13.45 -7.30 3.18
C ARG A 112 -14.28 -8.51 3.60
N TYR A 113 -15.56 -8.30 3.91
CA TYR A 113 -16.48 -9.32 4.42
C TYR A 113 -17.84 -9.16 3.72
N PRO A 114 -17.94 -9.55 2.44
CA PRO A 114 -19.20 -9.48 1.72
C PRO A 114 -20.32 -10.21 2.48
N PRO A 115 -21.57 -9.75 2.39
CA PRO A 115 -22.70 -10.40 3.04
C PRO A 115 -22.89 -11.82 2.49
N PRO A 116 -23.64 -12.68 3.21
CA PRO A 116 -23.91 -14.04 2.78
C PRO A 116 -24.37 -14.13 1.32
N PRO A 117 -23.94 -15.17 0.57
CA PRO A 117 -23.30 -16.40 1.04
C PRO A 117 -21.76 -16.33 1.15
N HIS A 118 -21.15 -15.18 0.87
CA HIS A 118 -19.70 -15.05 0.84
C HIS A 118 -19.14 -14.96 2.28
N LYS A 119 -18.27 -15.91 2.68
CA LYS A 119 -17.79 -16.04 4.08
C LYS A 119 -16.29 -15.83 4.25
N THR A 120 -15.57 -15.56 3.17
CA THR A 120 -14.11 -15.39 3.17
C THR A 120 -13.74 -13.99 2.69
N LYS A 121 -12.58 -13.50 3.15
CA LYS A 121 -11.96 -12.30 2.57
C LYS A 121 -11.79 -12.55 1.06
N GLY A 122 -12.49 -11.76 0.26
CA GLY A 122 -12.43 -11.80 -1.20
C GLY A 122 -11.89 -10.48 -1.75
N PRO A 123 -11.68 -10.39 -3.07
CA PRO A 123 -11.32 -9.13 -3.72
C PRO A 123 -12.35 -8.06 -3.40
N TRP A 124 -11.89 -6.81 -3.30
CA TRP A 124 -12.80 -5.69 -3.18
C TRP A 124 -13.80 -5.64 -4.34
N ARG A 125 -15.10 -5.57 -4.00
CA ARG A 125 -16.22 -5.34 -4.90
C ARG A 125 -16.59 -3.85 -4.90
N ALA A 126 -15.88 -3.05 -5.69
CA ALA A 126 -16.12 -1.61 -5.80
C ALA A 126 -17.50 -1.27 -6.39
N ASP A 127 -18.18 -2.24 -7.01
CA ASP A 127 -19.55 -2.14 -7.49
C ASP A 127 -20.60 -2.24 -6.36
N LEU A 128 -20.22 -2.74 -5.18
CA LEU A 128 -21.11 -2.96 -4.03
C LEU A 128 -20.73 -2.16 -2.78
N PHE A 129 -19.45 -1.90 -2.57
CA PHE A 129 -18.94 -1.28 -1.34
C PHE A 129 -18.12 -0.04 -1.63
N ALA A 130 -18.31 0.98 -0.78
CA ALA A 130 -17.63 2.25 -0.91
C ALA A 130 -16.11 2.15 -0.69
N GLY A 131 -15.38 3.06 -1.33
CA GLY A 131 -13.93 3.16 -1.31
C GLY A 131 -13.37 3.59 -2.67
N ASP A 132 -12.12 4.03 -2.70
CA ASP A 132 -11.42 4.49 -3.91
C ASP A 132 -10.23 3.59 -4.26
N PHE A 133 -9.69 2.86 -3.29
CA PHE A 133 -8.60 1.91 -3.48
C PHE A 133 -8.65 0.76 -2.47
N GLU A 134 -8.12 -0.39 -2.88
CA GLU A 134 -7.99 -1.58 -2.04
C GLU A 134 -6.80 -1.48 -1.09
N GLU A 135 -7.03 -1.83 0.19
CA GLU A 135 -5.99 -1.93 1.20
C GLU A 135 -5.49 -3.38 1.36
N ARG A 136 -4.17 -3.59 1.24
CA ARG A 136 -3.52 -4.90 1.42
C ARG A 136 -2.53 -4.87 2.58
N GLU A 137 -2.97 -5.39 3.72
CA GLU A 137 -2.18 -5.37 4.95
C GLU A 137 -1.13 -6.47 4.97
N ARG A 138 0.15 -6.08 5.05
CA ARG A 138 1.33 -6.95 5.07
C ARG A 138 1.46 -7.88 3.86
N ILE A 139 0.78 -7.56 2.77
CA ILE A 139 0.78 -8.34 1.54
C ILE A 139 1.37 -7.46 0.44
N THR A 140 2.64 -7.70 0.14
CA THR A 140 3.38 -7.08 -0.98
C THR A 140 3.36 -7.97 -2.23
N THR A 141 2.95 -9.23 -2.05
CA THR A 141 2.74 -10.24 -3.09
C THR A 141 1.63 -11.18 -2.65
N ASN A 142 0.59 -11.38 -3.46
CA ASN A 142 -0.06 -12.67 -3.70
C ASN A 142 -1.31 -12.47 -4.56
N PHE A 143 -1.34 -13.18 -5.68
CA PHE A 143 -2.46 -13.30 -6.62
C PHE A 143 -3.67 -14.06 -6.04
N GLU A 144 -3.50 -14.78 -4.93
CA GLU A 144 -4.52 -15.72 -4.43
C GLU A 144 -5.73 -15.05 -3.77
N ALA A 145 -5.63 -13.79 -3.33
CA ALA A 145 -6.72 -13.09 -2.66
C ALA A 145 -7.53 -12.15 -3.59
N VAL A 146 -7.02 -11.87 -4.79
CA VAL A 146 -7.63 -10.92 -5.72
C VAL A 146 -7.82 -11.60 -7.06
N GLN A 147 -9.08 -11.71 -7.51
CA GLN A 147 -9.47 -12.31 -8.79
C GLN A 147 -8.50 -11.87 -9.89
N PRO A 148 -7.68 -12.79 -10.44
CA PRO A 148 -6.69 -12.45 -11.44
C PRO A 148 -7.37 -11.95 -12.71
N ASP A 149 -7.00 -10.75 -13.20
CA ASP A 149 -7.05 -10.53 -14.65
C ASP A 149 -6.05 -11.48 -15.36
N ALA A 150 -5.92 -11.42 -16.69
CA ALA A 150 -5.01 -12.30 -17.44
C ALA A 150 -3.51 -12.17 -17.02
N LEU A 151 -3.14 -11.15 -16.23
CA LEU A 151 -1.82 -10.92 -15.63
C LEU A 151 -1.83 -11.05 -14.10
N GLY A 152 -2.99 -11.33 -13.52
CA GLY A 152 -3.31 -11.39 -12.11
C GLY A 152 -3.33 -10.07 -11.33
N LYS A 153 -3.38 -8.93 -12.02
CA LYS A 153 -3.38 -7.64 -11.36
C LYS A 153 -4.75 -7.32 -10.76
N SER A 154 -4.74 -6.44 -9.76
CA SER A 154 -5.99 -5.85 -9.26
C SER A 154 -6.64 -5.04 -10.37
N PRO A 155 -7.95 -5.20 -10.64
CA PRO A 155 -8.67 -4.31 -11.55
C PRO A 155 -8.88 -2.90 -10.94
N TYR A 156 -8.55 -2.71 -9.65
CA TYR A 156 -8.71 -1.45 -8.93
C TYR A 156 -7.35 -0.92 -8.44
N PRO A 157 -7.20 0.40 -8.27
CA PRO A 157 -6.08 0.96 -7.51
C PRO A 157 -5.97 0.26 -6.15
N TRP A 158 -4.74 -0.02 -5.71
CA TRP A 158 -4.51 -0.68 -4.44
C TRP A 158 -3.23 -0.20 -3.78
N GLN A 159 -3.16 -0.37 -2.46
CA GLN A 159 -2.02 0.00 -1.64
C GLN A 159 -1.64 -1.17 -0.72
N ALA A 160 -0.36 -1.53 -0.70
CA ALA A 160 0.21 -2.37 0.34
C ALA A 160 0.53 -1.50 1.56
N TRP A 161 0.01 -1.88 2.71
CA TRP A 161 0.35 -1.29 3.99
C TRP A 161 1.15 -2.28 4.81
N VAL A 162 2.39 -1.92 5.11
CA VAL A 162 3.38 -2.83 5.68
C VAL A 162 4.11 -2.17 6.85
N THR A 163 4.78 -2.97 7.68
CA THR A 163 5.51 -2.51 8.87
C THR A 163 7.01 -2.65 8.69
N LEU A 164 7.78 -1.62 9.08
CA LEU A 164 9.23 -1.72 9.11
C LEU A 164 9.71 -2.80 10.10
N ASP A 165 9.09 -2.85 11.27
CA ASP A 165 9.23 -3.99 12.18
C ASP A 165 8.44 -5.17 11.63
N ARG A 166 9.05 -6.37 11.61
CA ARG A 166 8.42 -7.55 11.01
C ARG A 166 7.16 -8.04 11.74
N SER A 167 6.97 -7.61 12.98
CA SER A 167 5.92 -8.15 13.83
C SER A 167 4.89 -7.11 14.25
N GLN A 168 5.24 -5.82 14.32
CA GLN A 168 4.44 -4.81 15.02
C GLN A 168 4.29 -3.50 14.25
N TRP A 169 3.13 -2.87 14.40
CA TRP A 169 2.82 -1.51 13.90
C TRP A 169 3.38 -0.44 14.83
N SER A 170 3.06 -0.52 16.12
CA SER A 170 3.52 0.41 17.14
C SER A 170 4.97 0.16 17.55
N TRP A 171 5.55 1.09 18.31
CA TRP A 171 6.87 0.88 18.88
C TRP A 171 6.86 -0.26 19.92
N LYS A 172 7.96 -1.02 19.96
CA LYS A 172 8.29 -1.99 21.01
C LYS A 172 9.81 -1.95 21.27
N PRO A 173 10.27 -2.27 22.49
CA PRO A 173 11.69 -2.21 22.83
C PRO A 173 12.54 -3.28 22.11
N ALA A 174 11.95 -4.43 21.74
CA ALA A 174 12.64 -5.52 21.06
C ALA A 174 12.24 -5.58 19.58
N PHE A 175 12.76 -4.65 18.78
CA PHE A 175 12.45 -4.56 17.35
C PHE A 175 13.19 -5.59 16.50
N THR A 176 12.55 -5.97 15.41
CA THR A 176 13.11 -6.81 14.34
C THR A 176 12.80 -6.15 13.01
N PHE A 177 13.59 -5.13 12.67
CA PHE A 177 13.39 -4.37 11.43
C PHE A 177 13.76 -5.18 10.19
N MET A 178 13.06 -4.89 9.09
CA MET A 178 13.53 -5.21 7.75
C MET A 178 14.86 -4.50 7.47
N SER A 179 15.69 -5.11 6.63
CA SER A 179 16.84 -4.43 6.03
C SER A 179 16.40 -3.48 4.92
N ALA A 180 17.28 -2.54 4.54
CA ALA A 180 17.02 -1.65 3.40
C ALA A 180 16.81 -2.43 2.09
N GLN A 181 17.51 -3.55 1.94
CA GLN A 181 17.40 -4.45 0.80
C GLN A 181 16.00 -5.06 0.69
N GLU A 182 15.46 -5.55 1.81
CA GLU A 182 14.11 -6.13 1.86
C GLU A 182 13.04 -5.07 1.59
N LEU A 183 13.15 -3.88 2.18
CA LEU A 183 12.23 -2.78 1.89
C LEU A 183 12.17 -2.44 0.40
N VAL A 184 13.33 -2.41 -0.26
CA VAL A 184 13.40 -2.13 -1.69
C VAL A 184 12.76 -3.25 -2.50
N VAL A 185 13.00 -4.52 -2.15
CA VAL A 185 12.36 -5.66 -2.82
C VAL A 185 10.85 -5.64 -2.64
N ASP A 186 10.36 -5.35 -1.43
CA ASP A 186 8.93 -5.23 -1.14
C ASP A 186 8.27 -4.07 -1.86
N LEU A 187 8.93 -2.91 -1.91
CA LEU A 187 8.50 -1.78 -2.73
C LEU A 187 8.38 -2.19 -4.21
N LEU A 188 9.41 -2.83 -4.75
CA LEU A 188 9.46 -3.24 -6.15
C LEU A 188 8.40 -4.27 -6.50
N ARG A 189 8.17 -5.24 -5.61
CA ARG A 189 7.06 -6.18 -5.73
C ARG A 189 5.71 -5.47 -5.73
N THR A 190 5.55 -4.45 -4.90
CA THR A 190 4.29 -3.70 -4.86
C THR A 190 4.06 -2.90 -6.15
N VAL A 191 5.03 -2.07 -6.56
CA VAL A 191 4.88 -1.23 -7.77
C VAL A 191 4.86 -2.03 -9.06
N GLY A 192 5.54 -3.18 -9.09
CA GLY A 192 5.52 -4.09 -10.23
C GLY A 192 4.16 -4.74 -10.49
N ASP A 193 3.34 -4.88 -9.44
CA ASP A 193 1.94 -5.31 -9.54
C ASP A 193 0.97 -4.12 -9.63
N GLY A 194 1.49 -2.90 -9.83
CA GLY A 194 0.70 -1.69 -10.02
C GLY A 194 0.13 -1.10 -8.72
N GLY A 195 0.64 -1.50 -7.56
CA GLY A 195 0.21 -0.98 -6.27
C GLY A 195 1.06 0.17 -5.75
N ASN A 196 0.50 0.89 -4.77
CA ASN A 196 1.25 1.84 -3.95
C ASN A 196 1.84 1.14 -2.72
N TYR A 197 3.03 1.53 -2.28
CA TYR A 197 3.69 0.96 -1.09
C TYR A 197 3.71 1.97 0.06
N LEU A 198 3.04 1.63 1.17
CA LEU A 198 3.00 2.43 2.39
C LEU A 198 3.72 1.70 3.52
N ILE A 199 4.85 2.26 3.95
CA ILE A 199 5.67 1.71 5.04
C ILE A 199 5.38 2.43 6.36
N ASN A 200 5.00 1.66 7.39
CA ASN A 200 4.80 2.11 8.75
C ASN A 200 6.10 2.07 9.56
N VAL A 201 6.33 3.11 10.37
CA VAL A 201 7.38 3.17 11.38
C VAL A 201 6.81 3.74 12.68
N GLY A 202 6.86 2.95 13.75
CA GLY A 202 6.36 3.37 15.07
C GLY A 202 7.38 4.25 15.81
N PRO A 203 7.06 5.50 16.15
CA PRO A 203 7.93 6.34 16.98
C PRO A 203 7.97 5.83 18.42
N ARG A 204 9.09 6.05 19.09
CA ARG A 204 9.26 5.86 20.54
C ARG A 204 8.26 6.73 21.33
N PRO A 205 8.03 6.42 22.62
CA PRO A 205 7.19 7.25 23.50
C PRO A 205 7.64 8.72 23.60
N ASP A 206 8.91 9.00 23.35
CA ASP A 206 9.47 10.36 23.33
C ASP A 206 9.33 11.08 21.98
N GLY A 207 8.61 10.48 21.02
CA GLY A 207 8.32 11.03 19.69
C GLY A 207 9.45 10.88 18.66
N ARG A 208 10.59 10.28 19.03
CA ARG A 208 11.71 10.04 18.10
C ARG A 208 11.60 8.66 17.44
N PHE A 209 12.19 8.50 16.26
CA PHE A 209 12.36 7.17 15.66
C PHE A 209 13.59 6.45 16.22
N GLU A 210 13.60 5.12 16.11
CA GLU A 210 14.81 4.37 16.42
C GLU A 210 15.92 4.69 15.40
N PRO A 211 17.18 4.89 15.83
CA PRO A 211 18.29 5.18 14.93
C PRO A 211 18.45 4.13 13.83
N GLU A 212 18.22 2.87 14.14
CA GLU A 212 18.26 1.74 13.22
C GLU A 212 17.15 1.85 12.16
N ALA A 213 15.93 2.25 12.56
CA ALA A 213 14.84 2.50 11.62
C ALA A 213 15.19 3.65 10.67
N GLU A 214 15.73 4.76 11.20
CA GLU A 214 16.18 5.89 10.37
C GLU A 214 17.28 5.47 9.38
N LYS A 215 18.27 4.72 9.84
CA LYS A 215 19.37 4.22 9.01
C LYS A 215 18.82 3.40 7.84
N THR A 216 17.98 2.41 8.13
CA THR A 216 17.35 1.55 7.13
C THR A 216 16.55 2.36 6.10
N LEU A 217 15.69 3.29 6.56
CA LEU A 217 14.88 4.12 5.67
C LEU A 217 15.72 5.05 4.80
N ARG A 218 16.82 5.61 5.33
CA ARG A 218 17.75 6.45 4.56
C ARG A 218 18.51 5.64 3.51
N GLU A 219 18.94 4.43 3.83
CA GLU A 219 19.61 3.53 2.89
C GLU A 219 18.66 3.11 1.76
N ALA A 220 17.43 2.72 2.08
CA ALA A 220 16.39 2.43 1.09
C ALA A 220 16.07 3.68 0.25
N GLY A 221 15.94 4.85 0.88
CA GLY A 221 15.67 6.12 0.20
C GLY A 221 16.76 6.55 -0.78
N LYS A 222 18.05 6.27 -0.49
CA LYS A 222 19.15 6.48 -1.45
C LYS A 222 18.97 5.62 -2.70
N TRP A 223 18.57 4.36 -2.53
CA TRP A 223 18.29 3.46 -3.64
C TRP A 223 17.09 3.95 -4.46
N VAL A 224 15.97 4.27 -3.80
CA VAL A 224 14.75 4.79 -4.46
C VAL A 224 15.06 6.06 -5.25
N LYS A 225 15.85 6.98 -4.68
CA LYS A 225 16.26 8.21 -5.37
C LYS A 225 17.05 7.92 -6.65
N LYS A 226 17.94 6.92 -6.64
CA LYS A 226 18.73 6.52 -7.82
C LYS A 226 17.83 6.00 -8.95
N TYR A 227 16.74 5.30 -8.63
CA TYR A 227 15.84 4.68 -9.61
C TYR A 227 14.44 5.29 -9.68
N ALA A 228 14.29 6.54 -9.22
CA ALA A 228 13.01 7.22 -9.07
C ALA A 228 12.15 7.21 -10.35
N SER A 229 12.77 7.38 -11.52
CA SER A 229 12.05 7.37 -12.81
C SER A 229 11.49 6.01 -13.23
N ALA A 230 11.98 4.93 -12.61
CA ALA A 230 11.50 3.56 -12.84
C ALA A 230 10.47 3.11 -11.80
N ILE A 231 10.07 3.99 -10.88
CA ILE A 231 9.13 3.71 -9.77
C ILE A 231 7.97 4.70 -9.81
N TYR A 232 8.26 6.00 -9.79
CA TYR A 232 7.24 7.03 -9.81
C TYR A 232 6.70 7.21 -11.22
N GLY A 233 5.38 7.36 -11.39
CA GLY A 233 4.77 7.58 -12.71
C GLY A 233 5.02 6.42 -13.69
N THR A 234 5.06 5.20 -13.17
CA THR A 234 5.10 3.96 -13.95
C THR A 234 3.87 3.12 -13.63
N ASP A 235 3.46 2.31 -14.59
CA ASP A 235 2.50 1.22 -14.37
C ASP A 235 3.24 -0.05 -13.92
N GLY A 236 2.52 -0.99 -13.31
CA GLY A 236 3.05 -2.32 -13.02
C GLY A 236 3.25 -3.17 -14.29
N GLY A 237 4.17 -4.12 -14.23
CA GLY A 237 4.46 -5.10 -15.29
C GLY A 237 5.30 -4.55 -16.44
N PRO A 238 5.17 -5.11 -17.66
CA PRO A 238 4.10 -5.99 -18.13
C PRO A 238 4.27 -7.47 -17.76
N PHE A 239 5.39 -7.86 -17.16
CA PHE A 239 5.65 -9.26 -16.81
C PHE A 239 5.08 -9.59 -15.44
N VAL A 240 4.44 -10.76 -15.33
CA VAL A 240 4.02 -11.34 -14.05
C VAL A 240 5.27 -11.53 -13.19
N GLN A 241 5.15 -11.24 -11.90
CA GLN A 241 6.26 -11.41 -10.99
C GLN A 241 6.55 -12.89 -10.77
N GLU A 242 7.74 -13.29 -11.17
CA GLU A 242 8.31 -14.56 -10.79
C GLU A 242 9.37 -14.25 -9.75
N GLY A 243 9.48 -15.03 -8.65
CA GLY A 243 10.23 -14.66 -7.43
C GLY A 243 11.70 -14.19 -7.59
N SER A 244 12.25 -14.23 -8.80
CA SER A 244 13.57 -13.72 -9.16
C SER A 244 13.59 -12.34 -9.86
N PHE A 245 12.45 -11.78 -10.30
CA PHE A 245 12.38 -10.43 -10.89
C PHE A 245 11.00 -9.76 -10.73
N THR A 246 10.95 -8.45 -10.98
CA THR A 246 9.71 -7.73 -11.27
C THR A 246 9.92 -6.74 -12.42
N SER A 247 8.84 -6.13 -12.90
CA SER A 247 8.92 -5.05 -13.88
C SER A 247 7.95 -3.92 -13.62
N THR A 248 8.36 -2.71 -14.02
CA THR A 248 7.49 -1.55 -14.18
C THR A 248 7.55 -1.05 -15.62
N LYS A 249 6.54 -0.30 -16.05
CA LYS A 249 6.44 0.20 -17.43
C LYS A 249 6.15 1.70 -17.45
N ARG A 250 6.80 2.41 -18.36
CA ARG A 250 6.50 3.79 -18.73
C ARG A 250 6.48 3.93 -20.24
N GLY A 251 5.29 4.08 -20.82
CA GLY A 251 5.15 4.16 -22.28
C GLY A 251 5.76 2.95 -22.97
N LYS A 252 6.79 3.18 -23.81
CA LYS A 252 7.53 2.14 -24.55
C LYS A 252 8.77 1.62 -23.84
N THR A 253 8.97 1.98 -22.58
CA THR A 253 10.11 1.55 -21.78
C THR A 253 9.63 0.66 -20.64
N ILE A 254 10.25 -0.51 -20.50
CA ILE A 254 10.05 -1.42 -19.38
C ILE A 254 11.32 -1.41 -18.54
N HIS A 255 11.17 -1.31 -17.23
CA HIS A 255 12.25 -1.45 -16.26
C HIS A 255 12.13 -2.82 -15.60
N LEU A 256 13.10 -3.69 -15.85
CA LEU A 256 13.17 -5.01 -15.23
C LEU A 256 14.13 -4.95 -14.04
N PHE A 257 13.69 -5.42 -12.89
CA PHE A 257 14.50 -5.50 -11.68
C PHE A 257 14.74 -6.96 -11.33
N VAL A 258 15.99 -7.39 -11.32
CA VAL A 258 16.39 -8.78 -11.10
C VAL A 258 16.97 -8.93 -9.70
N TYR A 259 16.28 -9.68 -8.84
CA TYR A 259 16.65 -9.89 -7.43
C TYR A 259 17.72 -10.96 -7.25
N ASN A 260 17.80 -11.92 -8.17
CA ASN A 260 18.70 -13.05 -8.08
C ASN A 260 19.90 -12.91 -9.05
N PRO A 261 21.09 -12.49 -8.58
CA PRO A 261 22.27 -12.32 -9.43
C PRO A 261 22.89 -13.63 -9.90
N ALA A 262 22.44 -14.78 -9.38
CA ALA A 262 22.90 -16.10 -9.82
C ALA A 262 22.17 -16.58 -11.09
N LEU A 263 21.12 -15.87 -11.53
CA LEU A 263 20.46 -16.18 -12.80
C LEU A 263 21.43 -15.94 -13.97
N GLY A 264 21.71 -16.99 -14.74
CA GLY A 264 22.44 -16.86 -16.01
C GLY A 264 21.55 -16.35 -17.14
N THR A 265 20.25 -16.66 -17.09
CA THR A 265 19.26 -16.24 -18.08
C THR A 265 17.92 -15.90 -17.41
N ILE A 266 17.13 -15.06 -18.08
CA ILE A 266 15.71 -14.79 -17.77
C ILE A 266 14.90 -14.99 -19.04
N THR A 267 13.79 -15.72 -18.94
CA THR A 267 12.82 -15.86 -20.02
C THR A 267 11.60 -15.01 -19.69
N LEU A 268 11.22 -14.11 -20.60
CA LEU A 268 10.09 -13.20 -20.43
C LEU A 268 8.99 -13.51 -21.47
N PRO A 269 7.71 -13.57 -21.06
CA PRO A 269 6.60 -13.67 -22.01
C PRO A 269 6.48 -12.35 -22.78
N THR A 270 6.65 -12.40 -24.09
CA THR A 270 6.70 -11.21 -24.96
C THR A 270 5.76 -11.37 -26.15
N GLU A 271 4.65 -12.11 -25.99
CA GLU A 271 3.73 -12.47 -27.08
C GLU A 271 3.27 -11.27 -27.92
N THR A 272 3.01 -10.14 -27.25
CA THR A 272 2.53 -8.89 -27.86
C THR A 272 3.60 -7.79 -27.87
N LEU A 273 4.80 -8.07 -27.36
CA LEU A 273 5.86 -7.08 -27.18
C LEU A 273 7.00 -7.32 -28.17
N ARG A 274 7.32 -6.32 -28.99
CA ARG A 274 8.49 -6.37 -29.86
C ARG A 274 9.67 -5.66 -29.21
N ILE A 275 10.71 -6.41 -28.84
CA ILE A 275 11.86 -5.88 -28.12
C ILE A 275 12.82 -5.21 -29.11
N LYS A 276 13.10 -3.92 -28.91
CA LYS A 276 14.04 -3.13 -29.72
C LYS A 276 15.46 -3.20 -29.16
N ALA A 277 15.59 -3.06 -27.84
CA ALA A 277 16.88 -3.07 -27.17
C ALA A 277 16.73 -3.44 -25.70
N ILE A 278 17.75 -4.07 -25.13
CA ILE A 278 17.91 -4.26 -23.68
C ILE A 278 19.24 -3.67 -23.27
N ARG A 279 19.25 -2.82 -22.24
CA ARG A 279 20.45 -2.18 -21.70
C ARG A 279 20.55 -2.35 -20.19
N ASN A 280 21.78 -2.45 -19.70
CA ASN A 280 22.05 -2.40 -18.26
C ASN A 280 22.11 -0.95 -17.74
N GLU A 281 22.42 -0.79 -16.45
CA GLU A 281 22.52 0.55 -15.83
C GLU A 281 23.59 1.45 -16.47
N ALA A 282 24.68 0.87 -16.96
CA ALA A 282 25.74 1.57 -17.67
C ALA A 282 25.40 1.86 -19.14
N GLN A 283 24.14 1.68 -19.55
CA GLN A 283 23.65 1.82 -20.92
C GLN A 283 24.31 0.88 -21.93
N GLN A 284 24.99 -0.17 -21.47
CA GLN A 284 25.58 -1.17 -22.34
C GLN A 284 24.51 -2.15 -22.81
N PRO A 285 24.54 -2.58 -24.10
CA PRO A 285 23.64 -3.61 -24.61
C PRO A 285 23.75 -4.91 -23.81
N VAL A 286 22.60 -5.53 -23.55
CA VAL A 286 22.50 -6.87 -22.95
C VAL A 286 22.03 -7.84 -24.03
N PRO A 287 22.72 -8.97 -24.25
CA PRO A 287 22.31 -9.96 -25.24
C PRO A 287 20.93 -10.53 -24.93
N PHE A 288 20.11 -10.68 -25.96
CA PHE A 288 18.81 -11.33 -25.88
C PHE A 288 18.45 -11.98 -27.21
N THR A 289 17.59 -12.99 -27.15
CA THR A 289 17.00 -13.65 -28.31
C THR A 289 15.50 -13.70 -28.14
N GLN A 290 14.76 -13.13 -29.09
CA GLN A 290 13.30 -13.22 -29.15
C GLN A 290 12.90 -14.35 -30.09
N GLN A 291 12.20 -15.37 -29.58
CA GLN A 291 11.71 -16.51 -30.35
C GLN A 291 10.22 -16.71 -30.08
N GLY A 292 9.39 -16.58 -31.11
CA GLY A 292 7.94 -16.70 -31.01
C GLY A 292 7.37 -15.75 -29.96
N LYS A 293 6.83 -16.33 -28.88
CA LYS A 293 6.11 -15.64 -27.80
C LYS A 293 6.98 -15.26 -26.60
N GLN A 294 8.28 -15.53 -26.66
CA GLN A 294 9.19 -15.35 -25.52
C GLN A 294 10.49 -14.63 -25.91
N THR A 295 11.07 -13.94 -24.94
CA THR A 295 12.39 -13.33 -25.05
C THR A 295 13.30 -13.90 -23.97
N VAL A 296 14.43 -14.46 -24.36
CA VAL A 296 15.47 -14.93 -23.43
C VAL A 296 16.55 -13.87 -23.34
N ILE A 297 16.84 -13.40 -22.12
CA ILE A 297 17.89 -12.44 -21.80
C ILE A 297 19.06 -13.19 -21.18
N THR A 298 20.28 -12.94 -21.65
CA THR A 298 21.51 -13.48 -21.04
C THR A 298 22.07 -12.47 -20.05
N LEU A 299 22.12 -12.85 -18.78
CA LEU A 299 22.67 -12.04 -17.71
C LEU A 299 24.17 -12.30 -17.54
N ARG A 300 24.89 -11.33 -16.98
CA ARG A 300 26.28 -11.53 -16.58
C ARG A 300 26.31 -12.31 -15.27
N THR A 301 27.05 -13.41 -15.24
CA THR A 301 27.34 -14.14 -14.00
C THR A 301 28.03 -13.20 -13.00
N ARG A 302 27.56 -13.17 -11.74
CA ARG A 302 28.03 -12.30 -10.65
C ARG A 302 27.64 -10.83 -10.75
N ALA A 303 26.43 -10.54 -11.25
CA ALA A 303 25.84 -9.21 -11.12
C ALA A 303 25.68 -8.80 -9.63
N PRO A 304 25.64 -7.50 -9.30
CA PRO A 304 25.26 -7.06 -7.96
C PRO A 304 23.83 -7.51 -7.62
N PHE A 305 23.53 -7.65 -6.32
CA PHE A 305 22.15 -7.82 -5.87
C PHE A 305 21.29 -6.66 -6.39
N LEU A 306 20.12 -7.00 -6.93
CA LEU A 306 19.17 -6.07 -7.53
C LEU A 306 19.73 -5.30 -8.74
N GLN A 307 19.80 -5.99 -9.88
CA GLN A 307 20.19 -5.39 -11.15
C GLN A 307 18.98 -4.78 -11.86
N LYS A 308 19.08 -3.52 -12.30
CA LYS A 308 18.09 -2.92 -13.21
C LYS A 308 18.50 -3.08 -14.66
N LEU A 309 17.59 -3.59 -15.49
CA LEU A 309 17.66 -3.53 -16.94
C LEU A 309 16.59 -2.59 -17.50
N THR A 310 16.87 -1.99 -18.64
CA THR A 310 15.92 -1.17 -19.40
C THR A 310 15.65 -1.85 -20.73
N ILE A 311 14.40 -2.16 -20.99
CA ILE A 311 13.92 -2.83 -22.20
C ILE A 311 13.08 -1.81 -22.99
N ASP A 312 13.54 -1.45 -24.18
CA ASP A 312 12.78 -0.61 -25.10
C ASP A 312 11.93 -1.50 -26.01
N VAL A 313 10.64 -1.21 -26.11
CA VAL A 313 9.71 -1.88 -27.03
C VAL A 313 9.32 -0.94 -28.19
N GLN A 314 8.87 -1.54 -29.30
CA GLN A 314 8.38 -0.77 -30.46
C GLN A 314 7.05 -0.07 -30.20
#